data_AF-A0A2W4QTQ4-F1
#
_entry.id   AF-A0A2W4QTQ4-F1
#
_cell.length_a   1.000
_cell.length_b   1.000
_cell.length_c   1.000
_cell.angle_alpha   90.00
_cell.angle_beta   90.00
_cell.angle_gamma   90.00
#
_symmetry.space_group_name_H-M   'P 1'
#
loop_
_entity.id
_entity.type
_entity.pdbx_description
1 polymer ?
#
loop_
_entity_poly.entity_id
_entity_poly.type
_entity_poly.pdbx_seq_one_letter_code
_entity_poly.pdbx_strand_id
1 'polypeptide(L)'
;YRQYKNGTDQYVILPRLFLPYEGFIVPGLGAGGSQDYYSLLRVETSMIQQHNSEHGAVNAFGMADTNLTHGVVFPQAWGSWGLGYGMLLPTATEKALGMGKWQAGPSGIISYQGFPGWQITAFAQQFYSFAGDDNRAAQNFMSFQPIVTKRFAGGFFLIFDPIMKFDWKKNDYIIPLNLGFGMALSKSLIFFVEPEYVVNGSTRDTFAIRLNFTIMP
;
A
#
# COMPACT_ATOMS: atom_id res chain seq x y z
N TYR A 1 24.25 5.08 -23.58
CA TYR A 1 23.87 3.77 -23.01
C TYR A 1 22.43 3.50 -23.42
N ARG A 2 22.16 2.43 -24.18
CA ARG A 2 20.84 2.15 -24.76
C ARG A 2 19.79 2.02 -23.65
N GLN A 3 18.78 2.90 -23.68
CA GLN A 3 17.52 2.68 -22.96
C GLN A 3 16.84 1.47 -23.61
N TYR A 4 16.85 0.34 -22.90
CA TYR A 4 15.92 -0.73 -23.21
C TYR A 4 14.56 -0.28 -22.66
N LYS A 5 13.74 0.23 -23.58
CA LYS A 5 12.30 0.42 -23.44
C LYS A 5 11.70 -0.97 -23.58
N ASN A 6 11.00 -1.48 -22.57
CA ASN A 6 9.87 -2.39 -22.74
C ASN A 6 9.20 -2.61 -21.37
N GLY A 7 7.93 -2.23 -21.28
CA GLY A 7 7.12 -2.33 -20.07
C GLY A 7 6.83 -3.78 -19.70
N THR A 8 6.89 -4.09 -18.41
CA THR A 8 6.25 -5.28 -17.85
C THR A 8 4.74 -5.03 -17.78
N ASP A 9 3.94 -5.97 -18.27
CA ASP A 9 2.50 -5.94 -18.06
C ASP A 9 2.16 -6.77 -16.81
N GLN A 10 1.35 -6.19 -15.92
CA GLN A 10 0.98 -6.83 -14.66
C GLN A 10 -0.54 -6.85 -14.44
N TYR A 11 -1.01 -7.95 -13.89
CA TYR A 11 -2.34 -8.04 -13.28
C TYR A 11 -2.15 -8.28 -11.79
N VAL A 12 -2.75 -7.41 -10.98
CA VAL A 12 -2.57 -7.44 -9.53
C VAL A 12 -3.93 -7.52 -8.85
N ILE A 13 -4.07 -8.44 -7.91
CA ILE A 13 -5.21 -8.51 -7.00
C ILE A 13 -4.72 -8.13 -5.61
N LEU A 14 -5.31 -7.09 -5.01
CA LEU A 14 -4.92 -6.53 -3.72
C LEU A 14 -6.07 -6.66 -2.71
N PRO A 15 -6.12 -7.77 -1.95
CA PRO A 15 -6.94 -7.83 -0.76
C PRO A 15 -6.32 -6.96 0.35
N ARG A 16 -7.16 -6.13 0.96
CA ARG A 16 -6.81 -5.27 2.09
C ARG A 16 -7.84 -5.44 3.21
N LEU A 17 -7.36 -5.75 4.40
CA LEU A 17 -8.18 -5.83 5.61
C LEU A 17 -7.82 -4.65 6.50
N PHE A 18 -8.82 -3.87 6.91
CA PHE A 18 -8.69 -2.83 7.92
C PHE A 18 -9.53 -3.19 9.13
N LEU A 19 -8.91 -3.22 10.30
CA LEU A 19 -9.53 -3.55 11.58
C LEU A 19 -9.34 -2.36 12.52
N PRO A 20 -10.27 -1.39 12.54
CA PRO A 20 -10.32 -0.40 13.60
C PRO A 20 -10.76 -1.06 14.91
N TYR A 21 -10.13 -0.70 16.03
CA TYR A 21 -10.53 -1.19 17.35
C TYR A 21 -10.23 -0.18 18.44
N GLU A 22 -11.00 -0.26 19.52
CA GLU A 22 -10.76 0.51 20.74
C GLU A 22 -9.61 -0.08 21.55
N GLY A 23 -8.75 0.80 22.05
CA GLY A 23 -7.55 0.43 22.82
C GLY A 23 -6.25 0.93 22.19
N PHE A 24 -5.15 0.72 22.89
CA PHE A 24 -3.81 1.09 22.45
C PHE A 24 -3.02 -0.19 22.12
N ILE A 25 -2.78 -0.44 20.83
CA ILE A 25 -2.01 -1.59 20.32
C ILE A 25 -2.69 -2.96 20.50
N VAL A 26 -3.45 -3.16 21.57
CA VAL A 26 -4.16 -4.40 21.88
C VAL A 26 -5.66 -4.13 21.96
N PRO A 27 -6.50 -4.89 21.24
CA PRO A 27 -7.95 -4.74 21.31
C PRO A 27 -8.46 -4.85 22.75
N GLY A 28 -9.24 -3.87 23.19
CA GLY A 28 -9.85 -3.83 24.53
C GLY A 28 -8.88 -3.51 25.68
N LEU A 29 -7.59 -3.30 25.39
CA LEU A 29 -6.58 -2.88 26.36
C LEU A 29 -6.27 -1.40 26.11
N GLY A 30 -6.97 -0.54 26.84
CA GLY A 30 -6.81 0.92 26.80
C GLY A 30 -6.66 1.49 28.21
N ALA A 31 -5.75 2.45 28.37
CA ALA A 31 -5.80 3.39 29.48
C ALA A 31 -7.08 4.22 29.32
N GLY A 32 -8.10 3.97 30.16
CA GLY A 32 -9.29 4.80 30.39
C GLY A 32 -9.91 5.47 29.16
N GLY A 33 -11.08 4.97 28.72
CA GLY A 33 -11.83 5.44 27.57
C GLY A 33 -11.79 6.95 27.32
N SER A 34 -11.22 7.34 26.19
CA SER A 34 -11.44 8.63 25.56
C SER A 34 -11.77 8.41 24.09
N GLN A 35 -12.72 9.17 23.56
CA GLN A 35 -13.06 9.21 22.13
C GLN A 35 -11.98 9.89 21.26
N ASP A 36 -10.85 10.29 21.85
CA ASP A 36 -9.83 11.11 21.17
C ASP A 36 -8.89 10.30 20.25
N TYR A 37 -8.94 8.97 20.28
CA TYR A 37 -8.14 8.12 19.39
C TYR A 37 -8.72 6.72 19.20
N TYR A 38 -8.28 6.03 18.15
CA TYR A 38 -8.52 4.60 17.93
C TYR A 38 -7.28 3.92 17.36
N SER A 39 -7.15 2.61 17.56
CA SER A 39 -6.10 1.82 16.92
C SER A 39 -6.61 1.23 15.60
N LEU A 40 -5.70 1.06 14.65
CA LEU A 40 -5.98 0.48 13.34
C LEU A 40 -4.93 -0.59 13.03
N LEU A 41 -5.39 -1.79 12.70
CA LEU A 41 -4.57 -2.81 12.07
C LEU A 41 -4.96 -2.92 10.59
N ARG A 42 -3.97 -2.79 9.71
CA ARG A 42 -4.09 -2.99 8.26
C ARG A 42 -3.24 -4.19 7.86
N VAL A 43 -3.84 -5.12 7.12
CA VAL A 43 -3.11 -6.21 6.46
C VAL A 43 -3.34 -6.08 4.97
N GLU A 44 -2.26 -6.07 4.20
CA GLU A 44 -2.27 -5.98 2.75
C GLU A 44 -1.37 -7.08 2.19
N THR A 45 -1.90 -7.80 1.21
CA THR A 45 -1.10 -8.71 0.40
C THR A 45 -1.51 -8.54 -1.05
N SER A 46 -0.78 -9.13 -1.97
CA SER A 46 -1.08 -9.00 -3.40
C SER A 46 -0.78 -10.29 -4.12
N MET A 47 -1.68 -10.70 -5.01
CA MET A 47 -1.39 -11.72 -6.01
C MET A 47 -1.01 -11.01 -7.30
N ILE A 48 0.16 -11.34 -7.85
CA ILE A 48 0.71 -10.69 -9.02
C ILE A 48 0.88 -11.75 -10.10
N GLN A 49 0.36 -11.46 -11.28
CA GLN A 49 0.78 -12.08 -12.53
C GLN A 49 1.57 -11.03 -13.31
N GLN A 50 2.84 -11.30 -13.57
CA GLN A 50 3.68 -10.43 -14.38
C GLN A 50 4.15 -11.15 -15.64
N HIS A 51 3.99 -10.48 -16.78
CA HIS A 51 4.52 -10.92 -18.05
C HIS A 51 5.61 -9.96 -18.52
N ASN A 52 6.79 -10.52 -18.79
CA ASN A 52 7.90 -9.74 -19.32
C ASN A 52 8.16 -10.11 -20.77
N SER A 53 8.18 -9.10 -21.63
CA SER A 53 8.38 -9.25 -23.08
C SER A 53 9.87 -9.36 -23.48
N GLU A 54 10.81 -9.29 -22.52
CA GLU A 54 12.26 -9.35 -22.76
C GLU A 54 12.86 -10.74 -22.57
N HIS A 55 13.86 -11.07 -23.40
CA HIS A 55 14.67 -12.29 -23.27
C HIS A 55 15.47 -12.28 -21.95
N GLY A 56 15.16 -13.21 -21.05
CA GLY A 56 15.84 -13.38 -19.75
C GLY A 56 15.08 -12.82 -18.55
N ALA A 57 13.95 -12.14 -18.78
CA ALA A 57 13.08 -11.66 -17.72
C ALA A 57 12.11 -12.76 -17.25
N VAL A 58 11.85 -12.81 -15.93
CA VAL A 58 11.11 -13.90 -15.31
C VAL A 58 9.62 -13.59 -15.32
N ASN A 59 8.86 -14.38 -16.07
CA ASN A 59 7.40 -14.48 -15.88
C ASN A 59 7.16 -15.08 -14.50
N ALA A 60 6.27 -14.49 -13.71
CA ALA A 60 5.95 -15.01 -12.39
C ALA A 60 4.45 -14.86 -12.11
N PHE A 61 3.92 -15.84 -11.38
CA PHE A 61 2.58 -15.82 -10.82
C PHE A 61 2.67 -16.24 -9.36
N GLY A 62 2.14 -15.44 -8.46
CA GLY A 62 2.19 -15.77 -7.05
C GLY A 62 1.81 -14.63 -6.13
N MET A 63 1.93 -14.87 -4.84
CA MET A 63 1.76 -13.85 -3.82
C MET A 63 3.04 -13.03 -3.67
N ALA A 64 2.87 -11.73 -3.43
CA ALA A 64 3.92 -10.83 -2.98
C ALA A 64 4.09 -10.89 -1.45
N ASP A 65 5.08 -10.15 -0.95
CA ASP A 65 5.29 -9.98 0.49
C ASP A 65 4.06 -9.31 1.15
N THR A 66 3.69 -9.79 2.33
CA THR A 66 2.54 -9.26 3.09
C THR A 66 2.96 -8.06 3.91
N ASN A 67 2.28 -6.93 3.75
CA ASN A 67 2.46 -5.72 4.56
C ASN A 67 1.45 -5.70 5.71
N LEU A 68 1.95 -5.62 6.94
CA LEU A 68 1.17 -5.40 8.14
C LEU A 68 1.48 -4.00 8.67
N THR A 69 0.46 -3.19 8.90
CA THR A 69 0.61 -1.87 9.51
C THR A 69 -0.27 -1.79 10.74
N HIS A 70 0.32 -1.38 11.86
CA HIS A 70 -0.44 -0.93 13.02
C HIS A 70 -0.26 0.57 13.18
N GLY A 71 -1.32 1.27 13.60
CA GLY A 71 -1.23 2.68 13.93
C GLY A 71 -2.27 3.11 14.94
N VAL A 72 -1.97 4.19 15.65
CA VAL A 72 -2.91 4.92 16.48
C VAL A 72 -3.31 6.17 15.73
N VAL A 73 -4.61 6.38 15.58
CA VAL A 73 -5.20 7.48 14.82
C VAL A 73 -5.93 8.42 15.77
N PHE A 74 -5.68 9.71 15.61
CA PHE A 74 -6.22 10.82 16.38
C PHE A 74 -7.16 11.64 15.48
N PRO A 75 -8.49 11.49 15.62
CA PRO A 75 -9.46 12.31 14.93
C PRO A 75 -9.33 13.80 15.32
N GLN A 76 -9.65 14.67 14.38
CA GLN A 76 -9.65 16.13 14.54
C GLN A 76 -10.85 16.71 13.78
N ALA A 77 -11.26 17.95 14.08
CA ALA A 77 -12.37 18.60 13.36
C ALA A 77 -12.12 18.73 11.84
N TRP A 78 -10.85 18.83 11.42
CA TRP A 78 -10.45 18.95 10.02
C TRP A 78 -10.18 17.60 9.32
N GLY A 79 -10.13 16.49 10.07
CA GLY A 79 -9.72 15.20 9.55
C GLY A 79 -9.11 14.30 10.63
N SER A 80 -7.92 13.76 10.38
CA SER A 80 -7.21 12.92 11.35
C SER A 80 -5.72 12.86 11.04
N TRP A 81 -4.93 12.45 12.02
CA TRP A 81 -3.54 12.06 11.83
C TRP A 81 -3.24 10.84 12.68
N GLY A 82 -2.17 10.11 12.37
CA GLY A 82 -1.80 8.93 13.12
C GLY A 82 -0.35 8.54 12.90
N LEU A 83 0.16 7.76 13.85
CA LEU A 83 1.52 7.24 13.85
C LEU A 83 1.50 5.77 14.26
N GLY A 84 2.48 5.02 13.79
CA GLY A 84 2.54 3.60 14.05
C GLY A 84 3.80 2.96 13.49
N TYR A 85 3.69 1.69 13.15
CA TYR A 85 4.75 0.93 12.53
C TYR A 85 4.21 0.06 11.39
N GLY A 86 5.07 -0.20 10.42
CA GLY A 86 4.87 -1.17 9.35
C GLY A 86 5.82 -2.35 9.52
N MET A 87 5.37 -3.51 9.07
CA MET A 87 6.18 -4.73 8.92
C MET A 87 5.90 -5.33 7.55
N LEU A 88 6.96 -5.59 6.78
CA LEU A 88 6.86 -6.32 5.52
C LEU A 88 7.40 -7.73 5.75
N LEU A 89 6.51 -8.71 5.58
CA LEU A 89 6.75 -10.12 5.86
C LEU A 89 7.19 -10.82 4.56
N PRO A 90 8.28 -11.60 4.56
CA PRO A 90 8.78 -12.27 3.36
C PRO A 90 7.94 -13.51 3.03
N THR A 91 6.67 -13.30 2.68
CA THR A 91 5.67 -14.34 2.41
C THR A 91 5.47 -14.59 0.92
N ALA A 92 6.22 -13.90 0.04
CA ALA A 92 6.09 -14.11 -1.38
C ALA A 92 6.34 -15.56 -1.78
N THR A 93 5.49 -16.09 -2.66
CA THR A 93 5.59 -17.48 -3.12
C THR A 93 6.62 -17.64 -4.24
N GLU A 94 6.96 -16.55 -4.91
CA GLU A 94 7.97 -16.50 -5.97
C GLU A 94 9.09 -15.53 -5.61
N LYS A 95 10.35 -15.93 -5.86
CA LYS A 95 11.54 -15.10 -5.56
C LYS A 95 11.52 -13.76 -6.30
N ALA A 96 10.84 -13.68 -7.43
CA ALA A 96 10.68 -12.47 -8.23
C ALA A 96 9.66 -11.48 -7.65
N LEU A 97 8.76 -11.92 -6.77
CA LEU A 97 7.63 -11.14 -6.25
C LEU A 97 7.84 -10.63 -4.81
N GLY A 98 8.93 -11.01 -4.16
CA GLY A 98 9.25 -10.61 -2.79
C GLY A 98 10.70 -10.23 -2.59
N MET A 99 10.98 -9.54 -1.49
CA MET A 99 12.33 -9.12 -1.12
C MET A 99 13.08 -10.25 -0.39
N GLY A 100 12.36 -11.19 0.24
CA GLY A 100 12.94 -12.31 0.99
C GLY A 100 13.58 -11.89 2.32
N LYS A 101 13.25 -10.69 2.80
CA LYS A 101 13.72 -10.11 4.05
C LYS A 101 12.54 -9.68 4.91
N TRP A 102 12.61 -9.98 6.20
CA TRP A 102 11.79 -9.36 7.22
C TRP A 102 12.19 -7.90 7.35
N GLN A 103 11.21 -7.01 7.27
CA GLN A 103 11.43 -5.58 7.35
C GLN A 103 10.45 -4.94 8.30
N ALA A 104 10.89 -3.90 9.00
CA ALA A 104 10.04 -3.13 9.89
C ALA A 104 10.50 -1.67 9.95
N GLY A 105 9.61 -0.78 10.39
CA GLY A 105 9.94 0.59 10.69
C GLY A 105 8.72 1.45 10.95
N PRO A 106 8.90 2.76 11.18
CA PRO A 106 7.81 3.66 11.53
C PRO A 106 6.86 3.88 10.35
N SER A 107 5.59 4.16 10.68
CA SER A 107 4.56 4.60 9.74
C SER A 107 3.85 5.85 10.24
N GLY A 108 3.29 6.62 9.31
CA GLY A 108 2.54 7.82 9.62
C GLY A 108 1.45 8.08 8.60
N ILE A 109 0.33 8.64 9.06
CA ILE A 109 -0.81 8.99 8.23
C ILE A 109 -1.33 10.36 8.60
N ILE A 110 -1.77 11.12 7.61
CA ILE A 110 -2.57 12.33 7.79
C ILE A 110 -3.70 12.32 6.78
N SER A 111 -4.92 12.65 7.21
CA SER A 111 -6.11 12.68 6.38
C SER A 111 -6.85 13.98 6.61
N TYR A 112 -7.19 14.67 5.52
CA TYR A 112 -7.97 15.90 5.52
C TYR A 112 -9.33 15.64 4.86
N GLN A 113 -10.39 16.07 5.55
CA GLN A 113 -11.79 15.85 5.14
C GLN A 113 -12.60 17.15 5.15
N GLY A 114 -11.94 18.30 4.99
CA GLY A 114 -12.61 19.61 5.08
C GLY A 114 -13.49 19.98 3.88
N PHE A 115 -13.42 19.23 2.77
CA PHE A 115 -14.24 19.49 1.58
C PHE A 115 -15.33 18.42 1.43
N PRO A 116 -16.61 18.81 1.24
CA PRO A 116 -17.70 17.85 1.04
C PRO A 116 -17.42 16.86 -0.09
N GLY A 117 -17.51 15.57 0.22
CA GLY A 117 -17.32 14.49 -0.75
C GLY A 117 -15.86 14.19 -1.13
N TRP A 118 -14.87 14.93 -0.60
CA TRP A 118 -13.45 14.67 -0.85
C TRP A 118 -12.74 14.21 0.42
N GLN A 119 -11.76 13.33 0.23
CA GLN A 119 -10.80 12.95 1.25
C GLN A 119 -9.41 12.99 0.64
N ILE A 120 -8.48 13.66 1.30
CA ILE A 120 -7.09 13.74 0.90
C ILE A 120 -6.26 13.14 2.03
N THR A 121 -5.52 12.08 1.76
CA THR A 121 -4.72 11.37 2.74
C THR A 121 -3.29 11.26 2.25
N ALA A 122 -2.31 11.37 3.12
CA ALA A 122 -0.93 10.99 2.85
C ALA A 122 -0.53 9.91 3.85
N PHE A 123 0.03 8.81 3.35
CA PHE A 123 0.48 7.67 4.14
C PHE A 123 1.93 7.36 3.81
N ALA A 124 2.78 7.22 4.82
CA ALA A 124 4.20 6.94 4.65
C ALA A 124 4.63 5.79 5.56
N GLN A 125 5.54 4.97 5.07
CA GLN A 125 6.16 3.87 5.83
C GLN A 125 7.65 3.82 5.49
N GLN A 126 8.49 3.73 6.51
CA GLN A 126 9.91 3.44 6.34
C GLN A 126 10.18 1.98 6.69
N PHE A 127 10.97 1.30 5.87
CA PHE A 127 11.30 -0.12 6.06
C PHE A 127 12.80 -0.34 6.11
N TYR A 128 13.25 -1.03 7.16
CA TYR A 128 14.60 -1.55 7.31
C TYR A 128 14.55 -3.07 7.40
N SER A 129 15.36 -3.77 6.61
CA SER A 129 15.51 -5.22 6.80
C SER A 129 16.28 -5.55 8.07
N PHE A 130 15.82 -6.52 8.85
CA PHE A 130 16.50 -6.98 10.06
C PHE A 130 16.75 -8.49 10.10
N ALA A 131 16.06 -9.30 9.29
CA ALA A 131 16.25 -10.74 9.20
C ALA A 131 15.80 -11.28 7.81
N GLY A 132 16.01 -12.57 7.55
CA GLY A 132 15.59 -13.25 6.31
C GLY A 132 16.78 -13.83 5.53
N ASP A 133 16.56 -14.26 4.29
CA ASP A 133 17.54 -15.00 3.48
C ASP A 133 18.84 -14.21 3.28
N ASP A 134 19.97 -14.73 3.76
CA ASP A 134 21.29 -14.10 3.70
C ASP A 134 21.78 -13.84 2.26
N ASN A 135 21.26 -14.57 1.27
CA ASN A 135 21.58 -14.35 -0.14
C ASN A 135 20.81 -13.17 -0.75
N ARG A 136 19.84 -12.59 -0.03
CA ARG A 136 19.06 -11.42 -0.48
C ARG A 136 19.68 -10.13 0.04
N ALA A 137 19.69 -9.10 -0.81
CA ALA A 137 20.20 -7.79 -0.43
C ALA A 137 19.40 -7.20 0.74
N ALA A 138 20.11 -6.52 1.66
CA ALA A 138 19.47 -5.73 2.71
C ALA A 138 18.56 -4.65 2.10
N GLN A 139 17.45 -4.34 2.77
CA GLN A 139 16.46 -3.36 2.34
C GLN A 139 16.52 -2.12 3.22
N ASN A 140 16.46 -0.95 2.59
CA ASN A 140 16.25 0.33 3.27
C ASN A 140 15.51 1.25 2.29
N PHE A 141 14.19 1.38 2.45
CA PHE A 141 13.37 2.19 1.55
C PHE A 141 12.16 2.79 2.26
N MET A 142 11.67 3.89 1.70
CA MET A 142 10.41 4.52 2.08
C MET A 142 9.33 4.20 1.06
N SER A 143 8.14 3.84 1.53
CA SER A 143 6.91 3.84 0.75
C SER A 143 6.11 5.10 1.08
N PHE A 144 5.63 5.80 0.06
CA PHE A 144 4.83 7.01 0.21
C PHE A 144 3.61 6.95 -0.71
N GLN A 145 2.43 7.15 -0.13
CA GLN A 145 1.15 7.03 -0.81
C GLN A 145 0.31 8.30 -0.59
N PRO A 146 0.28 9.24 -1.55
CA PRO A 146 -0.74 10.27 -1.60
C PRO A 146 -2.05 9.67 -2.11
N ILE A 147 -3.13 9.84 -1.36
CA ILE A 147 -4.45 9.29 -1.65
C ILE A 147 -5.44 10.44 -1.78
N VAL A 148 -6.17 10.51 -2.88
CA VAL A 148 -7.27 11.45 -3.07
C VAL A 148 -8.50 10.64 -3.47
N THR A 149 -9.56 10.75 -2.69
CA THR A 149 -10.83 10.07 -2.97
C THR A 149 -11.94 11.09 -3.14
N LYS A 150 -12.70 10.98 -4.23
CA LYS A 150 -13.93 11.73 -4.45
C LYS A 150 -15.12 10.77 -4.43
N ARG A 151 -16.03 10.97 -3.48
CA ARG A 151 -17.24 10.16 -3.30
C ARG A 151 -18.40 10.78 -4.07
N PHE A 152 -19.22 9.93 -4.67
CA PHE A 152 -20.45 10.29 -5.37
C PHE A 152 -21.66 9.65 -4.70
N ALA A 153 -22.86 10.06 -5.11
CA ALA A 153 -24.09 9.41 -4.68
C ALA A 153 -24.11 7.92 -5.09
N GLY A 154 -24.83 7.10 -4.31
CA GLY A 154 -24.96 5.67 -4.59
C GLY A 154 -23.71 4.82 -4.26
N GLY A 155 -22.75 5.36 -3.50
CA GLY A 155 -21.58 4.60 -3.02
C GLY A 155 -20.41 4.54 -4.02
N PHE A 156 -20.54 5.14 -5.19
CA PHE A 156 -19.46 5.23 -6.18
C PHE A 156 -18.38 6.22 -5.75
N PHE A 157 -17.14 5.98 -6.18
CA PHE A 157 -16.04 6.90 -5.94
C PHE A 157 -14.97 6.81 -7.03
N LEU A 158 -14.21 7.89 -7.17
CA LEU A 158 -12.92 7.91 -7.83
C LEU A 158 -11.81 7.98 -6.78
N ILE A 159 -10.69 7.31 -7.04
CA ILE A 159 -9.54 7.30 -6.15
C ILE A 159 -8.24 7.46 -6.96
N PHE A 160 -7.32 8.25 -6.45
CA PHE A 160 -5.95 8.36 -6.93
C PHE A 160 -5.06 8.02 -5.75
N ASP A 161 -4.29 6.94 -5.80
CA ASP A 161 -3.54 6.42 -4.65
C ASP A 161 -2.17 5.79 -4.97
N PRO A 162 -1.34 6.39 -5.84
CA PRO A 162 -0.10 5.77 -6.30
C PRO A 162 0.82 5.45 -5.12
N ILE A 163 1.44 4.27 -5.14
CA ILE A 163 2.43 3.87 -4.14
C ILE A 163 3.82 4.19 -4.69
N MET A 164 4.39 5.29 -4.23
CA MET A 164 5.74 5.69 -4.59
C MET A 164 6.75 4.97 -3.69
N LYS A 165 7.87 4.52 -4.27
CA LYS A 165 8.95 3.86 -3.54
C LYS A 165 10.25 4.65 -3.69
N PHE A 166 10.95 4.89 -2.59
CA PHE A 166 12.26 5.53 -2.56
C PHE A 166 13.25 4.60 -1.85
N ASP A 167 14.13 3.97 -2.62
CA ASP A 167 15.09 2.97 -2.14
C ASP A 167 16.45 3.61 -1.87
N TRP A 168 16.71 3.87 -0.59
CA TRP A 168 17.96 4.46 -0.10
C TRP A 168 19.15 3.52 -0.27
N LYS A 169 18.91 2.21 -0.28
CA LYS A 169 20.00 1.21 -0.42
C LYS A 169 20.46 1.08 -1.86
N LYS A 170 19.53 1.11 -2.80
CA LYS A 170 19.81 1.03 -4.24
C LYS A 170 20.04 2.38 -4.90
N ASN A 171 19.80 3.48 -4.17
CA ASN A 171 19.77 4.84 -4.72
C ASN A 171 18.83 4.93 -5.92
N ASP A 172 17.62 4.41 -5.75
CA ASP A 172 16.62 4.25 -6.79
C ASP A 172 15.23 4.69 -6.30
N TYR A 173 14.30 4.91 -7.21
CA TYR A 173 12.93 5.27 -6.88
C TYR A 173 11.96 4.78 -7.96
N ILE A 174 10.68 4.72 -7.61
CA ILE A 174 9.58 4.36 -8.51
C ILE A 174 8.43 5.33 -8.26
N ILE A 175 7.95 5.98 -9.32
CA ILE A 175 6.82 6.89 -9.27
C ILE A 175 5.76 6.38 -10.26
N PRO A 176 4.71 5.72 -9.77
CA PRO A 176 3.55 5.39 -10.57
C PRO A 176 2.51 6.51 -10.55
N LEU A 177 1.62 6.47 -11.53
CA LEU A 177 0.34 7.18 -11.52
C LEU A 177 -0.77 6.16 -11.75
N ASN A 178 -1.88 6.33 -11.05
CA ASN A 178 -3.05 5.48 -11.20
C ASN A 178 -4.32 6.34 -11.19
N LEU A 179 -5.44 5.73 -11.54
CA LEU A 179 -6.75 6.33 -11.29
C LEU A 179 -7.78 5.20 -11.17
N GLY A 180 -8.28 5.01 -9.96
CA GLY A 180 -9.29 4.02 -9.64
C GLY A 180 -10.71 4.51 -9.76
N PHE A 181 -11.60 3.60 -10.16
CA PHE A 181 -13.04 3.75 -10.05
C PHE A 181 -13.62 2.56 -9.29
N GLY A 182 -14.53 2.84 -8.37
CA GLY A 182 -15.06 1.82 -7.47
C GLY A 182 -16.40 2.13 -6.86
N MET A 183 -16.84 1.20 -6.02
CA MET A 183 -18.09 1.27 -5.30
C MET A 183 -17.94 0.66 -3.91
N ALA A 184 -18.51 1.34 -2.92
CA ALA A 184 -18.78 0.78 -1.61
C ALA A 184 -20.08 -0.04 -1.68
N LEU A 185 -19.98 -1.36 -1.65
CA LEU A 185 -21.12 -2.28 -1.67
C LEU A 185 -21.87 -2.26 -0.33
N SER A 186 -21.14 -2.03 0.75
CA SER A 186 -21.66 -1.85 2.10
C SER A 186 -20.73 -0.93 2.90
N LYS A 187 -21.04 -0.69 4.18
CA LYS A 187 -20.11 -0.01 5.09
C LYS A 187 -18.79 -0.77 5.26
N SER A 188 -18.79 -2.06 4.97
CA SER A 188 -17.71 -3.00 5.29
C SER A 188 -16.99 -3.55 4.07
N LEU A 189 -17.50 -3.32 2.86
CA LEU A 189 -16.95 -3.90 1.64
C LEU A 189 -16.84 -2.86 0.53
N ILE A 190 -15.61 -2.64 0.08
CA ILE A 190 -15.27 -1.71 -1.00
C ILE A 190 -14.53 -2.48 -2.09
N PHE A 191 -14.93 -2.24 -3.34
CA PHE A 191 -14.28 -2.78 -4.52
C PHE A 191 -13.93 -1.67 -5.51
N PHE A 192 -12.75 -1.74 -6.10
CA PHE A 192 -12.33 -0.80 -7.14
C PHE A 192 -11.28 -1.41 -8.07
N VAL A 193 -11.27 -0.92 -9.31
CA VAL A 193 -10.27 -1.27 -10.33
C VAL A 193 -9.46 -0.04 -10.68
N GLU A 194 -8.16 -0.23 -10.88
CA GLU A 194 -7.22 0.86 -11.12
C GLU A 194 -6.18 0.46 -12.17
N PRO A 195 -6.18 1.09 -13.36
CA PRO A 195 -4.98 1.12 -14.18
C PRO A 195 -3.89 1.91 -13.44
N GLU A 196 -2.66 1.40 -13.50
CA GLU A 196 -1.46 2.04 -12.99
C GLU A 196 -0.37 2.01 -14.06
N TYR A 197 0.39 3.10 -14.16
CA TYR A 197 1.51 3.22 -15.08
C TYR A 197 2.70 3.88 -14.39
N VAL A 198 3.87 3.28 -14.52
CA VAL A 198 5.11 3.80 -13.94
C VAL A 198 5.72 4.85 -14.87
N VAL A 199 5.60 6.12 -14.49
CA VAL A 199 6.08 7.25 -15.30
C VAL A 199 7.56 7.53 -15.11
N ASN A 200 8.14 7.12 -13.97
CA ASN A 200 9.55 7.35 -13.66
C ASN A 200 10.09 6.31 -12.68
N GLY A 201 11.40 6.05 -12.74
CA GLY A 201 12.10 5.07 -11.91
C GLY A 201 12.67 3.88 -12.69
N SER A 202 13.24 2.92 -11.96
CA SER A 202 13.87 1.72 -12.54
C SER A 202 12.90 0.79 -13.27
N THR A 203 11.62 0.80 -12.91
CA THR A 203 10.55 0.03 -13.57
C THR A 203 9.67 0.92 -14.46
N ARG A 204 10.23 1.99 -15.02
CA ARG A 204 9.51 2.88 -15.93
C ARG A 204 8.91 2.10 -17.10
N ASP A 205 7.76 2.56 -17.58
CA ASP A 205 6.97 1.98 -18.66
C ASP A 205 6.23 0.69 -18.29
N THR A 206 6.33 0.22 -17.06
CA THR A 206 5.47 -0.85 -16.52
C THR A 206 4.01 -0.40 -16.44
N PHE A 207 3.11 -1.23 -16.94
CA PHE A 207 1.67 -1.04 -16.85
C PHE A 207 1.04 -2.14 -15.99
N ALA A 208 0.09 -1.78 -15.14
CA ALA A 208 -0.62 -2.72 -14.30
C ALA A 208 -2.12 -2.44 -14.28
N ILE A 209 -2.92 -3.50 -14.21
CA ILE A 209 -4.33 -3.40 -13.80
C ILE A 209 -4.44 -3.98 -12.40
N ARG A 210 -4.95 -3.18 -11.47
CA ARG A 210 -5.08 -3.52 -10.05
C ARG A 210 -6.54 -3.68 -9.67
N LEU A 211 -6.88 -4.82 -9.10
CA LEU A 211 -8.19 -5.11 -8.53
C LEU A 211 -8.08 -5.08 -7.01
N ASN A 212 -8.71 -4.10 -6.39
CA ASN A 212 -8.65 -3.89 -4.95
C ASN A 212 -9.94 -4.34 -4.28
N PHE A 213 -9.77 -5.09 -3.19
CA PHE A 213 -10.86 -5.54 -2.32
C PHE A 213 -10.54 -5.10 -0.91
N THR A 214 -11.32 -4.18 -0.36
CA THR A 214 -11.13 -3.68 1.00
C THR A 214 -12.26 -4.11 1.90
N ILE A 215 -11.90 -4.75 3.02
CA ILE A 215 -12.83 -5.22 4.05
C ILE A 215 -12.60 -4.42 5.34
N MET A 216 -13.69 -3.94 5.93
CA MET A 216 -13.76 -3.22 7.20
C MET A 216 -14.91 -3.80 8.05
N PRO A 217 -14.64 -4.78 8.92
CA PRO A 217 -15.68 -5.40 9.74
C PRO A 217 -16.22 -4.46 10.82
#